data_AF-I2C0B9-F1
#
_entry.id   AF-I2C0B9-F1
#
_cell.length_a   1.000
_cell.length_b   1.000
_cell.length_c   1.000
_cell.angle_alpha   90.00
_cell.angle_beta   90.00
_cell.angle_gamma   90.00
#
_symmetry.space_group_name_H-M   'P 1'
#
loop_
_entity.id
_entity.type
_entity.pdbx_description
1 polymer ?
#
loop_
_entity_poly.entity_id
_entity_poly.type
_entity_poly.pdbx_seq_one_letter_code
_entity_poly.pdbx_strand_id
1 'polypeptide(L)'
;GGHCGASGATVCDVTNPSAPEVLGTLEGMGIKWENQGLLLSYKNNENSVQIKLFCERSATSPVINFVEKNDKEVVFSVKTAAVCTPDETPECVIEDNKGNVYDLRSLRKEEGNWEVVDERDDHKDQLYHINVCGQVNEGRHYHCPPGPIGACQTSFDAMTAHNLGFLTSHPSVNEDGSITIIYTGGDPCQEGKHARSTRINLICNDIEYEPVLVDETATCEYIFTWLTPAACPRHLKQGTNCLVEDPLYGNVYDLNPLRNQMKDYNVTDGEHDYLINICGPLVSKCKGEGQSGVCQVKGDEQFSGGLATSNLTFNDGTLVMNYYGGTGGCAGNNTRSTQIIFLCDQNQSGRDGPHFFLEEETCTYHFTWLTMHACPPFSVVDCSVITDNGTIYDLNELSSSNMNEEYTTSDRSKKFVLNVCRSVVHNKGSRCPYNAGACVIDLKHKEKPL
;
A
#
# COMPACT_ATOMS: atom_id res chain seq x y z
N GLY A 1 -21.78 11.86 31.45
CA GLY A 1 -22.94 12.65 31.90
C GLY A 1 -22.99 13.92 31.07
N GLY A 2 -23.93 14.02 30.13
CA GLY A 2 -23.99 15.11 29.16
C GLY A 2 -24.69 16.34 29.73
N HIS A 3 -24.17 17.52 29.39
CA HIS A 3 -24.56 18.86 29.85
C HIS A 3 -26.02 19.30 29.55
N CYS A 4 -26.93 18.45 29.07
CA CYS A 4 -28.28 18.88 28.67
C CYS A 4 -29.31 18.96 29.79
N GLY A 5 -28.99 18.56 31.03
CA GLY A 5 -29.86 18.71 32.20
C GLY A 5 -31.19 17.92 32.18
N ALA A 6 -31.60 17.33 31.05
CA ALA A 6 -32.86 16.61 30.89
C ALA A 6 -32.63 15.14 30.51
N SER A 7 -33.39 14.24 31.16
CA SER A 7 -33.40 12.81 30.85
C SER A 7 -33.96 12.58 29.44
N GLY A 8 -33.26 11.81 28.60
CA GLY A 8 -33.71 11.45 27.24
C GLY A 8 -33.36 12.45 26.13
N ALA A 9 -32.65 13.54 26.44
CA ALA A 9 -32.14 14.47 25.44
C ALA A 9 -31.02 13.83 24.60
N THR A 10 -31.14 13.93 23.27
CA THR A 10 -30.20 13.31 22.31
C THR A 10 -29.36 14.34 21.56
N VAL A 11 -29.97 15.49 21.24
CA VAL A 11 -29.29 16.61 20.60
C VAL A 11 -29.66 17.88 21.36
N CYS A 12 -28.66 18.71 21.69
CA CYS A 12 -28.86 19.94 22.44
C CYS A 12 -27.98 21.07 21.89
N ASP A 13 -28.51 22.28 21.94
CA ASP A 13 -27.75 23.51 21.76
C ASP A 13 -27.19 23.94 23.12
N VAL A 14 -25.86 24.02 23.22
CA VAL A 14 -25.15 24.40 24.45
C VAL A 14 -24.50 25.78 24.34
N THR A 15 -24.91 26.60 23.37
CA THR A 15 -24.41 27.98 23.20
C THR A 15 -24.59 28.82 24.46
N ASN A 16 -25.64 28.54 25.25
CA ASN A 16 -25.76 29.01 26.62
C ASN A 16 -25.55 27.84 27.61
N PRO A 17 -24.35 27.67 28.19
CA PRO A 17 -24.05 26.54 29.08
C PRO A 17 -24.92 26.50 30.34
N SER A 18 -25.48 27.65 30.76
CA SER A 18 -26.36 27.76 31.93
C SER A 18 -27.81 27.39 31.63
N ALA A 19 -28.20 27.34 30.35
CA ALA A 19 -29.55 27.00 29.91
C ALA A 19 -29.49 26.29 28.54
N PRO A 20 -29.03 25.02 28.52
CA PRO A 20 -28.95 24.22 27.30
C PRO A 20 -30.35 23.95 26.74
N GLU A 21 -30.52 24.12 25.44
CA GLU A 21 -31.79 23.90 24.75
C GLU A 21 -31.83 22.49 24.16
N VAL A 22 -32.88 21.71 24.47
CA VAL A 22 -33.07 20.37 23.88
C VAL A 22 -33.67 20.53 22.48
N LEU A 23 -32.96 20.03 21.47
CA LEU A 23 -33.39 20.10 20.08
C LEU A 23 -34.07 18.80 19.60
N GLY A 24 -33.80 17.67 20.25
CA GLY A 24 -34.39 16.39 19.88
C GLY A 24 -34.20 15.30 20.94
N THR A 25 -35.10 14.34 20.95
CA THR A 25 -35.11 13.19 21.87
C THR A 25 -35.07 11.86 21.13
N LEU A 26 -34.68 10.78 21.83
CA LEU A 26 -34.66 9.42 21.27
C LEU A 26 -36.06 8.94 20.87
N GLU A 27 -37.10 9.33 21.61
CA GLU A 27 -38.50 8.98 21.27
C GLU A 27 -38.96 9.59 19.94
N GLY A 28 -38.41 10.76 19.59
CA GLY A 28 -38.67 11.42 18.31
C GLY A 28 -37.80 10.92 17.15
N MET A 29 -36.96 9.89 17.36
CA MET A 29 -36.03 9.42 16.35
C MET A 29 -36.76 8.76 15.17
N GLY A 30 -36.36 9.11 13.95
CA GLY A 30 -36.84 8.49 12.73
C GLY A 30 -35.75 8.39 11.68
N ILE A 31 -35.70 7.26 10.97
CA ILE A 31 -34.77 7.01 9.86
C ILE A 31 -35.59 6.83 8.59
N LYS A 32 -35.19 7.52 7.51
CA LYS A 32 -35.82 7.41 6.19
C LYS A 32 -34.77 7.41 5.09
N TRP A 33 -35.10 6.79 3.97
CA TRP A 33 -34.32 6.88 2.74
C TRP A 33 -34.91 7.98 1.85
N GLU A 34 -34.11 9.00 1.51
CA GLU A 34 -34.55 10.16 0.71
C GLU A 34 -33.41 10.68 -0.16
N ASN A 35 -33.68 11.06 -1.42
CA ASN A 35 -32.69 11.61 -2.36
C ASN A 35 -31.39 10.80 -2.47
N GLN A 36 -31.50 9.46 -2.54
CA GLN A 36 -30.35 8.53 -2.62
C GLN A 36 -29.43 8.54 -1.38
N GLY A 37 -29.90 9.03 -0.24
CA GLY A 37 -29.17 9.02 1.03
C GLY A 37 -30.05 8.65 2.22
N LEU A 38 -29.41 8.38 3.35
CA LEU A 38 -30.08 8.04 4.61
C LEU A 38 -30.27 9.33 5.43
N LEU A 39 -31.50 9.61 5.83
CA LEU A 39 -31.87 10.77 6.65
C LEU A 39 -32.25 10.28 8.04
N LEU A 40 -31.44 10.66 9.04
CA LEU A 40 -31.75 10.48 10.44
C LEU A 40 -32.37 11.78 10.97
N SER A 41 -33.48 11.67 11.68
CA SER A 41 -34.18 12.81 12.27
C SER A 41 -34.42 12.59 13.74
N TYR A 42 -34.24 13.64 14.54
CA TYR A 42 -34.69 13.72 15.92
C TYR A 42 -35.67 14.88 16.02
N LYS A 43 -36.75 14.73 16.80
CA LYS A 43 -37.73 15.81 16.98
C LYS A 43 -38.23 15.84 18.41
N ASN A 44 -38.67 17.01 18.84
CA ASN A 44 -39.51 17.17 20.03
C ASN A 44 -40.76 17.99 19.64
N ASN A 45 -41.47 18.56 20.62
CA ASN A 45 -42.70 19.31 20.36
C ASN A 45 -42.46 20.65 19.62
N GLU A 46 -41.24 21.19 19.66
CA GLU A 46 -40.93 22.55 19.20
C GLU A 46 -39.87 22.57 18.08
N ASN A 47 -38.91 21.65 18.13
CA ASN A 47 -37.70 21.61 17.31
C ASN A 47 -37.53 20.27 16.57
N SER A 48 -36.85 20.31 15.42
CA SER A 48 -36.35 19.15 14.68
C SER A 48 -34.85 19.27 14.40
N VAL A 49 -34.18 18.12 14.38
CA VAL A 49 -32.80 17.97 13.93
C VAL A 49 -32.78 16.96 12.80
N GLN A 50 -32.22 17.33 11.67
CA GLN A 50 -31.99 16.46 10.52
C GLN A 50 -30.50 16.18 10.34
N ILE A 51 -30.17 14.93 10.07
CA ILE A 51 -28.81 14.46 9.83
C ILE A 51 -28.81 13.71 8.51
N LYS A 52 -28.26 14.37 7.48
CA LYS A 52 -28.09 13.80 6.13
C LYS A 52 -26.82 12.96 6.10
N LEU A 53 -26.93 11.66 5.89
CA LEU A 53 -25.79 10.74 5.87
C LEU A 53 -25.31 10.51 4.44
N PHE A 54 -24.00 10.66 4.23
CA PHE A 54 -23.33 10.49 2.94
C PHE A 54 -22.24 9.42 3.07
N CYS A 55 -22.13 8.58 2.04
CA CYS A 55 -21.08 7.57 1.96
C CYS A 55 -19.72 8.26 1.77
N GLU A 56 -18.75 7.89 2.62
CA GLU A 56 -17.35 8.27 2.52
C GLU A 56 -16.51 7.07 2.98
N ARG A 57 -15.99 6.28 2.02
CA ARG A 57 -15.38 4.98 2.30
C ARG A 57 -14.07 5.07 3.08
N SER A 58 -13.33 6.16 2.94
CA SER A 58 -12.07 6.42 3.63
C SER A 58 -12.25 6.98 5.05
N ALA A 59 -13.49 7.24 5.49
CA ALA A 59 -13.75 7.80 6.80
C ALA A 59 -13.59 6.74 7.91
N THR A 60 -12.56 6.88 8.74
CA THR A 60 -12.34 6.06 9.96
C THR A 60 -13.29 6.41 11.11
N SER A 61 -13.88 7.60 11.05
CA SER A 61 -14.86 8.09 12.03
C SER A 61 -15.85 9.03 11.35
N PRO A 62 -17.09 9.15 11.86
CA PRO A 62 -18.09 10.03 11.26
C PRO A 62 -17.65 11.49 11.27
N VAL A 63 -17.59 12.12 10.08
CA VAL A 63 -17.27 13.55 9.96
C VAL A 63 -18.57 14.34 9.93
N ILE A 64 -18.85 15.05 11.01
CA ILE A 64 -20.08 15.84 11.19
C ILE A 64 -19.84 17.29 10.76
N ASN A 65 -20.66 17.79 9.84
CA ASN A 65 -20.63 19.18 9.40
C ASN A 65 -22.00 19.83 9.64
N PHE A 66 -21.99 21.05 10.16
CA PHE A 66 -23.18 21.89 10.23
C PHE A 66 -23.56 22.39 8.83
N VAL A 67 -24.84 22.32 8.48
CA VAL A 67 -25.34 22.77 7.17
C VAL A 67 -26.09 24.08 7.32
N GLU A 68 -27.20 24.05 8.07
CA GLU A 68 -28.06 25.23 8.27
C GLU A 68 -28.90 25.11 9.55
N LYS A 69 -29.39 26.24 10.05
CA LYS A 69 -30.31 26.34 11.19
C LYS A 69 -31.37 27.40 10.88
N ASN A 70 -32.63 27.00 11.01
CA ASN A 70 -33.79 27.88 11.02
C ASN A 70 -34.42 27.88 12.42
N ASP A 71 -35.47 28.68 12.65
CA ASP A 71 -36.08 28.89 13.97
C ASP A 71 -36.53 27.60 14.70
N LYS A 72 -36.77 26.51 13.97
CA LYS A 72 -37.26 25.22 14.51
C LYS A 72 -36.53 24.00 13.98
N GLU A 73 -35.53 24.17 13.12
CA GLU A 73 -34.86 23.05 12.45
C GLU A 73 -33.36 23.27 12.36
N VAL A 74 -32.59 22.24 12.73
CA VAL A 74 -31.14 22.21 12.58
C VAL A 74 -30.75 21.07 11.66
N VAL A 75 -29.92 21.35 10.65
CA VAL A 75 -29.48 20.35 9.67
C VAL A 75 -27.97 20.14 9.78
N PHE A 76 -27.58 18.87 9.92
CA PHE A 76 -26.22 18.41 9.82
C PHE A 76 -26.06 17.50 8.60
N SER A 77 -24.84 17.43 8.08
CA SER A 77 -24.41 16.39 7.16
C SER A 77 -23.32 15.57 7.80
N VAL A 78 -23.40 14.25 7.69
CA VAL A 78 -22.44 13.32 8.24
C VAL A 78 -21.89 12.44 7.13
N LYS A 79 -20.57 12.46 6.97
CA LYS A 79 -19.86 11.57 6.05
C LYS A 79 -19.35 10.36 6.81
N THR A 80 -19.67 9.15 6.35
CA THR A 80 -19.28 7.90 7.02
C THR A 80 -19.28 6.71 6.07
N ALA A 81 -18.40 5.73 6.31
CA ALA A 81 -18.39 4.46 5.59
C ALA A 81 -19.62 3.59 5.92
N ALA A 82 -20.26 3.79 7.08
CA ALA A 82 -21.36 2.95 7.56
C ALA A 82 -22.64 3.02 6.69
N VAL A 83 -22.77 4.02 5.82
CA VAL A 83 -23.90 4.14 4.87
C VAL A 83 -23.49 3.84 3.43
N CYS A 84 -22.26 3.37 3.22
CA CYS A 84 -21.80 2.88 1.93
C CYS A 84 -22.35 1.47 1.67
N THR A 85 -22.74 1.18 0.44
CA THR A 85 -23.01 -0.20 0.03
C THR A 85 -21.71 -1.01 0.10
N PRO A 86 -21.76 -2.31 0.45
CA PRO A 86 -20.56 -3.14 0.40
C PRO A 86 -19.92 -3.12 -0.99
N ASP A 87 -18.59 -3.05 -1.03
CA ASP A 87 -17.76 -3.08 -2.23
C ASP A 87 -17.10 -4.46 -2.32
N GLU A 88 -17.43 -5.24 -3.35
CA GLU A 88 -16.83 -6.56 -3.57
C GLU A 88 -15.38 -6.47 -4.09
N THR A 89 -14.97 -5.30 -4.57
CA THR A 89 -13.63 -5.03 -5.10
C THR A 89 -13.05 -3.74 -4.51
N PRO A 90 -12.87 -3.67 -3.18
CA PRO A 90 -12.38 -2.46 -2.54
C PRO A 90 -10.96 -2.14 -3.00
N GLU A 91 -10.65 -0.85 -3.08
CA GLU A 91 -9.30 -0.38 -3.39
C GLU A 91 -8.34 -0.85 -2.29
N CYS A 92 -7.21 -1.42 -2.70
CA CYS A 92 -6.22 -2.02 -1.80
C CYS A 92 -4.81 -1.45 -1.99
N VAL A 93 -4.71 -0.38 -2.78
CA VAL A 93 -3.51 0.42 -2.94
C VAL A 93 -3.91 1.83 -2.56
N ILE A 94 -3.32 2.37 -1.50
CA ILE A 94 -3.70 3.69 -0.97
C ILE A 94 -2.50 4.62 -1.00
N GLU A 95 -2.75 5.90 -1.20
CA GLU A 95 -1.74 6.95 -1.18
C GLU A 95 -2.05 7.93 -0.05
N ASP A 96 -1.04 8.30 0.76
CA ASP A 96 -1.19 9.36 1.76
C ASP A 96 -0.97 10.75 1.17
N ASN A 97 -1.26 11.79 1.95
CA ASN A 97 -1.08 13.19 1.52
C ASN A 97 0.40 13.59 1.29
N LYS A 98 1.36 12.71 1.60
CA LYS A 98 2.81 12.90 1.39
C LYS A 98 3.31 12.17 0.13
N GLY A 99 2.43 11.47 -0.59
CA GLY A 99 2.78 10.68 -1.77
C GLY A 99 3.37 9.31 -1.45
N ASN A 100 3.24 8.83 -0.20
CA ASN A 100 3.57 7.45 0.14
C ASN A 100 2.46 6.53 -0.34
N VAL A 101 2.83 5.47 -1.05
CA VAL A 101 1.92 4.45 -1.55
C VAL A 101 2.04 3.20 -0.69
N TYR A 102 0.91 2.64 -0.30
CA TYR A 102 0.82 1.41 0.49
C TYR A 102 0.06 0.38 -0.33
N ASP A 103 0.71 -0.73 -0.64
CA ASP A 103 0.13 -1.81 -1.44
C ASP A 103 -0.20 -2.99 -0.53
N LEU A 104 -1.49 -3.10 -0.17
CA LEU A 104 -2.00 -4.10 0.77
C LEU A 104 -2.46 -5.38 0.07
N ARG A 105 -2.32 -5.48 -1.27
CA ARG A 105 -2.80 -6.63 -2.05
C ARG A 105 -2.15 -7.95 -1.62
N SER A 106 -0.92 -7.91 -1.07
CA SER A 106 -0.28 -9.11 -0.52
C SER A 106 -0.97 -9.69 0.71
N LEU A 107 -1.81 -8.90 1.40
CA LEU A 107 -2.60 -9.33 2.55
C LEU A 107 -3.96 -9.90 2.13
N ARG A 108 -4.38 -9.69 0.89
CA ARG A 108 -5.59 -10.27 0.34
C ARG A 108 -5.33 -11.73 -0.03
N LYS A 109 -6.04 -12.65 0.61
CA LYS A 109 -5.99 -14.08 0.25
C LYS A 109 -7.06 -14.39 -0.78
N GLU A 110 -6.66 -14.98 -1.90
CA GLU A 110 -7.59 -15.55 -2.90
C GLU A 110 -8.06 -16.96 -2.49
N GLU A 111 -7.29 -17.66 -1.64
CA GLU A 111 -7.66 -18.94 -1.04
C GLU A 111 -7.36 -18.94 0.47
N GLY A 112 -8.29 -19.49 1.26
CA GLY A 112 -8.20 -19.48 2.72
C GLY A 112 -8.32 -18.08 3.33
N ASN A 113 -8.12 -17.95 4.64
CA ASN A 113 -8.23 -16.68 5.36
C ASN A 113 -7.05 -16.46 6.31
N TRP A 114 -6.94 -15.26 6.86
CA TRP A 114 -6.12 -15.03 8.05
C TRP A 114 -6.92 -15.49 9.26
N GLU A 115 -6.37 -16.43 10.01
CA GLU A 115 -7.04 -17.07 11.13
C GLU A 115 -6.39 -16.58 12.42
N VAL A 116 -7.19 -15.99 13.31
CA VAL A 116 -6.72 -15.46 14.61
C VAL A 116 -7.45 -16.22 15.71
N VAL A 117 -6.68 -16.87 16.58
CA VAL A 117 -7.23 -17.57 17.75
C VAL A 117 -7.49 -16.56 18.86
N ASP A 118 -8.60 -16.72 19.57
CA ASP A 118 -8.85 -15.94 20.78
C ASP A 118 -8.02 -16.50 21.95
N GLU A 119 -7.11 -15.68 22.49
CA GLU A 119 -6.26 -16.09 23.61
C GLU A 119 -6.93 -15.93 24.99
N ARG A 120 -8.11 -15.30 25.06
CA ARG A 120 -8.84 -15.14 26.32
C ARG A 120 -9.33 -16.49 26.83
N ASP A 121 -9.16 -16.73 28.14
CA ASP A 121 -9.38 -18.04 28.75
C ASP A 121 -10.78 -18.62 28.54
N ASP A 122 -11.79 -17.76 28.43
CA ASP A 122 -13.21 -18.07 28.24
C ASP A 122 -13.65 -18.18 26.77
N HIS A 123 -12.74 -17.92 25.82
CA HIS A 123 -13.05 -17.86 24.39
C HIS A 123 -12.13 -18.72 23.51
N LYS A 124 -11.38 -19.66 24.09
CA LYS A 124 -10.43 -20.53 23.36
C LYS A 124 -11.06 -21.39 22.25
N ASP A 125 -12.38 -21.52 22.24
CA ASP A 125 -13.14 -22.19 21.18
C ASP A 125 -13.45 -21.28 19.97
N GLN A 126 -13.17 -19.98 20.10
CA GLN A 126 -13.44 -18.95 19.09
C GLN A 126 -12.25 -18.79 18.14
N LEU A 127 -12.55 -18.68 16.85
CA LEU A 127 -11.62 -18.40 15.78
C LEU A 127 -12.15 -17.27 14.91
N TYR A 128 -11.30 -16.31 14.60
CA TYR A 128 -11.63 -15.18 13.74
C TYR A 128 -11.01 -15.39 12.36
N HIS A 129 -11.84 -15.27 11.33
CA HIS A 129 -11.45 -15.37 9.92
C HIS A 129 -11.49 -13.97 9.32
N ILE A 130 -10.35 -13.48 8.86
CA ILE A 130 -10.20 -12.12 8.35
C ILE A 130 -9.64 -12.19 6.94
N ASN A 131 -10.15 -11.34 6.05
CA ASN A 131 -9.50 -11.04 4.80
C ASN A 131 -9.33 -9.53 4.64
N VAL A 132 -8.31 -9.11 3.88
CA VAL A 132 -7.96 -7.71 3.65
C VAL A 132 -8.36 -7.33 2.23
N CYS A 133 -9.12 -6.25 2.07
CA CYS A 133 -9.61 -5.76 0.77
C CYS A 133 -10.32 -6.82 -0.09
N GLY A 134 -10.98 -7.78 0.54
CA GLY A 134 -11.62 -8.90 -0.11
C GLY A 134 -12.53 -9.60 0.86
N GLN A 135 -13.48 -10.36 0.32
CA GLN A 135 -14.41 -11.14 1.14
C GLN A 135 -13.68 -12.29 1.83
N VAL A 136 -14.19 -12.72 2.98
CA VAL A 136 -13.75 -13.97 3.60
C VAL A 136 -14.03 -15.14 2.65
N ASN A 137 -13.04 -16.00 2.46
CA ASN A 137 -13.17 -17.20 1.64
C ASN A 137 -13.87 -18.32 2.41
N GLU A 138 -14.61 -19.18 1.70
CA GLU A 138 -15.25 -20.33 2.33
C GLU A 138 -14.20 -21.35 2.83
N GLY A 139 -14.38 -21.81 4.07
CA GLY A 139 -13.54 -22.80 4.69
C GLY A 139 -13.99 -24.23 4.39
N ARG A 140 -13.07 -25.21 4.49
CA ARG A 140 -13.46 -26.64 4.41
C ARG A 140 -14.15 -27.15 5.68
N HIS A 141 -13.87 -26.53 6.82
CA HIS A 141 -14.28 -26.98 8.15
C HIS A 141 -15.16 -25.98 8.91
N TYR A 142 -15.45 -24.84 8.30
CA TYR A 142 -16.32 -23.80 8.83
C TYR A 142 -17.04 -23.12 7.67
N HIS A 143 -18.18 -22.50 7.95
CA HIS A 143 -18.92 -21.70 6.99
C HIS A 143 -19.20 -20.35 7.64
N CYS A 144 -18.71 -19.28 7.00
CA CYS A 144 -19.04 -17.94 7.43
C CYS A 144 -20.43 -17.54 6.89
N PRO A 145 -21.10 -16.55 7.48
CA PRO A 145 -22.34 -16.02 6.90
C PRO A 145 -22.11 -15.49 5.48
N PRO A 146 -23.10 -15.65 4.57
CA PRO A 146 -22.95 -15.26 3.18
C PRO A 146 -22.93 -13.74 3.01
N GLY A 147 -22.27 -13.30 1.94
CA GLY A 147 -22.22 -11.90 1.50
C GLY A 147 -20.80 -11.33 1.48
N PRO A 148 -20.64 -10.07 1.07
CA PRO A 148 -19.34 -9.40 0.98
C PRO A 148 -18.85 -8.96 2.37
N ILE A 149 -18.56 -9.95 3.23
CA ILE A 149 -18.08 -9.76 4.59
C ILE A 149 -16.55 -9.79 4.63
N GLY A 150 -15.94 -8.88 5.39
CA GLY A 150 -14.49 -8.80 5.53
C GLY A 150 -13.93 -9.62 6.69
N ALA A 151 -14.79 -9.99 7.65
CA ALA A 151 -14.43 -10.82 8.78
C ALA A 151 -15.61 -11.64 9.32
N CYS A 152 -15.32 -12.82 9.89
CA CYS A 152 -16.30 -13.70 10.51
C CYS A 152 -15.71 -14.38 11.75
N GLN A 153 -16.53 -14.63 12.78
CA GLN A 153 -16.16 -15.37 13.98
C GLN A 153 -16.82 -16.74 13.94
N THR A 154 -16.09 -17.80 14.29
CA THR A 154 -16.62 -19.16 14.39
C THR A 154 -16.29 -19.76 15.75
N SER A 155 -17.23 -20.51 16.32
CA SER A 155 -17.03 -21.30 17.54
C SER A 155 -17.07 -22.78 17.20
N PHE A 156 -16.01 -23.52 17.55
CA PHE A 156 -15.98 -24.97 17.34
C PHE A 156 -16.86 -25.74 18.32
N ASP A 157 -16.99 -25.24 19.56
CA ASP A 157 -17.81 -25.88 20.60
C ASP A 157 -19.30 -25.64 20.37
N ALA A 158 -19.69 -24.40 20.07
CA ALA A 158 -21.08 -24.02 19.83
C ALA A 158 -21.54 -24.28 18.39
N MET A 159 -20.61 -24.57 17.47
CA MET A 159 -20.87 -24.71 16.03
C MET A 159 -21.63 -23.50 15.45
N THR A 160 -21.25 -22.30 15.89
CA THR A 160 -21.86 -21.03 15.44
C THR A 160 -20.89 -20.22 14.60
N ALA A 161 -21.44 -19.39 13.72
CA ALA A 161 -20.70 -18.43 12.92
C ALA A 161 -21.39 -17.07 12.94
N HIS A 162 -20.61 -16.01 13.12
CA HIS A 162 -21.11 -14.64 13.19
C HIS A 162 -20.41 -13.74 12.19
N ASN A 163 -21.19 -12.92 11.49
CA ASN A 163 -20.68 -11.88 10.61
C ASN A 163 -20.08 -10.76 11.47
N LEU A 164 -18.83 -10.39 11.23
CA LEU A 164 -18.16 -9.30 11.95
C LEU A 164 -18.08 -7.99 11.16
N GLY A 165 -18.62 -7.94 9.96
CA GLY A 165 -18.78 -6.71 9.20
C GLY A 165 -18.63 -6.89 7.69
N PHE A 166 -19.29 -6.02 6.95
CA PHE A 166 -19.23 -5.93 5.50
C PHE A 166 -18.10 -5.00 5.02
N LEU A 167 -17.66 -5.23 3.78
CA LEU A 167 -16.66 -4.43 3.05
C LEU A 167 -17.18 -3.02 2.71
N THR A 168 -17.38 -2.20 3.74
CA THR A 168 -18.03 -0.89 3.66
C THR A 168 -17.03 0.26 3.59
N SER A 169 -15.86 0.11 4.21
CA SER A 169 -14.76 1.09 4.16
C SER A 169 -13.62 0.65 3.24
N HIS A 170 -12.83 1.63 2.81
CA HIS A 170 -11.52 1.43 2.20
C HIS A 170 -10.42 1.65 3.25
N PRO A 171 -9.23 1.04 3.09
CA PRO A 171 -8.10 1.31 3.96
C PRO A 171 -7.76 2.80 4.02
N SER A 172 -7.30 3.27 5.17
CA SER A 172 -7.04 4.69 5.41
C SER A 172 -5.78 4.89 6.25
N VAL A 173 -4.95 5.86 5.87
CA VAL A 173 -3.68 6.15 6.56
C VAL A 173 -3.92 7.16 7.68
N ASN A 174 -3.54 6.80 8.89
CA ASN A 174 -3.59 7.66 10.07
C ASN A 174 -2.42 8.64 10.11
N GLU A 175 -2.52 9.68 10.94
CA GLU A 175 -1.45 10.69 11.08
C GLU A 175 -0.11 10.11 11.56
N ASP A 176 -0.15 9.02 12.33
CA ASP A 176 1.02 8.28 12.82
C ASP A 176 1.64 7.33 11.78
N GLY A 177 1.01 7.21 10.60
CA GLY A 177 1.45 6.33 9.51
C GLY A 177 0.95 4.89 9.60
N SER A 178 0.18 4.54 10.64
CA SER A 178 -0.55 3.26 10.67
C SER A 178 -1.72 3.29 9.70
N ILE A 179 -2.19 2.12 9.27
CA ILE A 179 -3.33 2.00 8.36
C ILE A 179 -4.50 1.35 9.10
N THR A 180 -5.67 1.97 9.04
CA THR A 180 -6.89 1.40 9.63
C THR A 180 -7.87 0.96 8.54
N ILE A 181 -8.43 -0.24 8.72
CA ILE A 181 -9.50 -0.82 7.93
C ILE A 181 -10.67 -1.13 8.86
N ILE A 182 -11.90 -0.78 8.47
CA ILE A 182 -13.09 -0.98 9.30
C ILE A 182 -14.17 -1.75 8.54
N TYR A 183 -14.60 -2.88 9.06
CA TYR A 183 -15.76 -3.63 8.56
C TYR A 183 -16.93 -3.42 9.52
N THR A 184 -18.06 -2.93 8.99
CA THR A 184 -19.23 -2.56 9.81
C THR A 184 -20.49 -3.29 9.37
N GLY A 185 -21.52 -3.28 10.23
CA GLY A 185 -22.82 -3.86 9.90
C GLY A 185 -22.89 -5.38 10.05
N GLY A 186 -22.08 -5.97 10.93
CA GLY A 186 -22.14 -7.41 11.24
C GLY A 186 -23.38 -7.82 12.04
N ASP A 187 -23.36 -9.05 12.53
CA ASP A 187 -24.49 -9.65 13.24
C ASP A 187 -24.79 -8.93 14.57
N PRO A 188 -26.05 -8.90 15.01
CA PRO A 188 -26.44 -8.30 16.28
C PRO A 188 -25.76 -8.99 17.47
N CYS A 189 -25.32 -8.20 18.44
CA CYS A 189 -24.73 -8.66 19.70
C CYS A 189 -25.31 -7.88 20.89
N GLN A 190 -24.96 -8.28 22.11
CA GLN A 190 -25.47 -7.66 23.35
C GLN A 190 -27.01 -7.51 23.33
N GLU A 191 -27.70 -8.62 23.05
CA GLU A 191 -29.16 -8.69 22.92
C GLU A 191 -29.73 -7.77 21.82
N GLY A 192 -28.95 -7.51 20.76
CA GLY A 192 -29.35 -6.70 19.62
C GLY A 192 -29.19 -5.19 19.81
N LYS A 193 -28.52 -4.75 20.89
CA LYS A 193 -28.23 -3.33 21.12
C LYS A 193 -27.12 -2.79 20.22
N HIS A 194 -26.23 -3.67 19.79
CA HIS A 194 -25.09 -3.34 18.93
C HIS A 194 -24.99 -4.32 17.77
N ALA A 195 -24.26 -3.92 16.74
CA ALA A 195 -23.90 -4.78 15.62
C ALA A 195 -22.39 -5.02 15.68
N ARG A 196 -21.97 -6.26 15.44
CA ARG A 196 -20.55 -6.60 15.41
C ARG A 196 -19.84 -5.82 14.32
N SER A 197 -18.60 -5.42 14.61
CA SER A 197 -17.72 -4.70 13.69
C SER A 197 -16.28 -5.15 13.89
N THR A 198 -15.45 -4.98 12.87
CA THR A 198 -14.03 -5.30 12.90
C THR A 198 -13.21 -4.07 12.59
N ARG A 199 -12.17 -3.82 13.38
CA ARG A 199 -11.14 -2.83 13.10
C ARG A 199 -9.80 -3.53 12.97
N ILE A 200 -9.11 -3.32 11.87
CA ILE A 200 -7.76 -3.85 11.63
C ILE A 200 -6.81 -2.66 11.59
N ASN A 201 -5.84 -2.65 12.50
CA ASN A 201 -4.76 -1.67 12.52
C ASN A 201 -3.49 -2.33 11.99
N LEU A 202 -3.07 -1.94 10.79
CA LEU A 202 -1.82 -2.38 10.19
C LEU A 202 -0.71 -1.41 10.59
N ILE A 203 0.36 -1.94 11.14
CA ILE A 203 1.53 -1.20 11.59
C ILE A 203 2.72 -1.64 10.74
N CYS A 204 3.45 -0.67 10.17
CA CYS A 204 4.64 -0.97 9.38
C CYS A 204 5.69 -1.69 10.24
N ASN A 205 6.10 -2.86 9.80
CA ASN A 205 7.21 -3.60 10.38
C ASN A 205 8.01 -4.28 9.26
N ASP A 206 9.34 -4.40 9.41
CA ASP A 206 10.16 -5.06 8.38
C ASP A 206 10.02 -6.60 8.41
N ILE A 207 9.44 -7.15 9.47
CA ILE A 207 9.11 -8.57 9.64
C ILE A 207 7.59 -8.74 9.57
N GLU A 208 7.14 -9.78 8.87
CA GLU A 208 5.73 -10.20 8.84
C GLU A 208 5.38 -10.96 10.11
N TYR A 209 4.43 -10.43 10.89
CA TYR A 209 3.85 -11.10 12.04
C TYR A 209 2.38 -11.47 11.74
N GLU A 210 1.83 -12.43 12.46
CA GLU A 210 0.41 -12.76 12.32
C GLU A 210 -0.47 -11.69 12.99
N PRO A 211 -1.70 -11.44 12.47
CA PRO A 211 -2.64 -10.55 13.11
C PRO A 211 -3.06 -11.09 14.48
N VAL A 212 -3.19 -10.19 15.46
CA VAL A 212 -3.59 -10.53 16.83
C VAL A 212 -4.83 -9.75 17.24
N LEU A 213 -5.76 -10.40 17.94
CA LEU A 213 -6.87 -9.72 18.60
C LEU A 213 -6.33 -8.99 19.83
N VAL A 214 -6.46 -7.67 19.86
CA VAL A 214 -5.97 -6.85 20.99
C VAL A 214 -7.08 -6.42 21.94
N ASP A 215 -8.32 -6.27 21.45
CA ASP A 215 -9.45 -5.86 22.29
C ASP A 215 -10.80 -6.22 21.65
N GLU A 216 -11.83 -6.33 22.49
CA GLU A 216 -13.23 -6.38 22.11
C GLU A 216 -13.99 -5.36 22.94
N THR A 217 -14.53 -4.32 22.27
CA THR A 217 -15.22 -3.25 22.98
C THR A 217 -16.58 -3.69 23.50
N ALA A 218 -17.13 -2.95 24.46
CA ALA A 218 -18.50 -3.17 24.96
C ALA A 218 -19.59 -3.04 23.87
N THR A 219 -19.26 -2.45 22.72
CA THR A 219 -20.12 -2.31 21.55
C THR A 219 -19.83 -3.35 20.46
N CYS A 220 -19.11 -4.43 20.79
CA CYS A 220 -18.73 -5.53 19.89
C CYS A 220 -17.91 -5.10 18.67
N GLU A 221 -17.00 -4.14 18.87
CA GLU A 221 -15.93 -3.89 17.91
C GLU A 221 -14.73 -4.77 18.28
N TYR A 222 -14.37 -5.67 17.38
CA TYR A 222 -13.20 -6.54 17.49
C TYR A 222 -12.00 -5.83 16.88
N ILE A 223 -10.99 -5.54 17.68
CA ILE A 223 -9.83 -4.75 17.28
C ILE A 223 -8.64 -5.69 17.09
N PHE A 224 -8.12 -5.74 15.88
CA PHE A 224 -6.95 -6.51 15.51
C PHE A 224 -5.78 -5.57 15.24
N THR A 225 -4.58 -5.99 15.66
CA THR A 225 -3.32 -5.33 15.31
C THR A 225 -2.48 -6.27 14.48
N TRP A 226 -1.85 -5.76 13.43
CA TRP A 226 -1.03 -6.56 12.53
C TRP A 226 0.22 -5.81 12.13
N LEU A 227 1.38 -6.35 12.52
CA LEU A 227 2.69 -5.83 12.13
C LEU A 227 3.12 -6.49 10.81
N THR A 228 3.19 -5.72 9.73
CA THR A 228 3.45 -6.25 8.37
C THR A 228 4.29 -5.30 7.51
N PRO A 229 5.19 -5.82 6.65
CA PRO A 229 5.89 -5.02 5.65
C PRO A 229 4.97 -4.37 4.61
N ALA A 230 3.74 -4.88 4.42
CA ALA A 230 2.77 -4.30 3.49
C ALA A 230 2.27 -2.91 3.95
N ALA A 231 2.27 -2.66 5.27
CA ALA A 231 1.90 -1.37 5.85
C ALA A 231 3.04 -0.34 5.80
N CYS A 232 4.21 -0.71 5.28
CA CYS A 232 5.32 0.22 5.15
C CYS A 232 5.16 1.11 3.93
N PRO A 233 5.37 2.44 4.09
CA PRO A 233 5.25 3.38 2.99
C PRO A 233 6.25 3.02 1.89
N ARG A 234 5.76 2.93 0.66
CA ARG A 234 6.59 2.78 -0.55
C ARG A 234 6.47 4.03 -1.38
N HIS A 235 7.59 4.55 -1.84
CA HIS A 235 7.61 5.63 -2.80
C HIS A 235 7.53 5.00 -4.19
N LEU A 236 6.29 4.78 -4.65
CA LEU A 236 6.01 4.24 -5.98
C LEU A 236 5.61 5.39 -6.91
N LYS A 237 6.32 5.53 -8.03
CA LYS A 237 5.87 6.42 -9.10
C LYS A 237 5.96 5.69 -10.42
N GLN A 238 4.90 5.73 -11.21
CA GLN A 238 4.95 5.31 -12.60
C GLN A 238 5.11 6.54 -13.49
N GLY A 239 6.07 6.47 -14.39
CA GLY A 239 6.27 7.46 -15.43
C GLY A 239 6.13 6.83 -16.82
N THR A 240 6.18 7.68 -17.83
CA THR A 240 5.99 7.32 -19.24
C THR A 240 7.13 7.92 -20.07
N ASN A 241 7.23 7.54 -21.36
CA ASN A 241 8.32 7.98 -22.24
C ASN A 241 9.72 7.66 -21.69
N CYS A 242 9.85 6.59 -20.89
CA CYS A 242 11.07 6.19 -20.21
C CYS A 242 11.66 7.20 -19.23
N LEU A 243 10.79 8.07 -18.72
CA LEU A 243 11.08 9.02 -17.67
C LEU A 243 10.27 8.64 -16.44
N VAL A 244 10.87 8.75 -15.25
CA VAL A 244 10.13 8.67 -13.99
C VAL A 244 10.74 9.60 -12.96
N GLU A 245 9.90 10.22 -12.15
CA GLU A 245 10.32 11.13 -11.08
C GLU A 245 10.30 10.42 -9.73
N ASP A 246 11.36 10.58 -8.94
CA ASP A 246 11.37 10.20 -7.52
C ASP A 246 10.47 11.14 -6.72
N PRO A 247 9.38 10.66 -6.12
CA PRO A 247 8.42 11.52 -5.43
C PRO A 247 8.99 12.17 -4.17
N LEU A 248 10.12 11.69 -3.63
CA LEU A 248 10.71 12.24 -2.42
C LEU A 248 11.59 13.47 -2.70
N TYR A 249 12.41 13.41 -3.75
CA TYR A 249 13.41 14.44 -4.05
C TYR A 249 13.18 15.17 -5.38
N GLY A 250 12.20 14.74 -6.18
CA GLY A 250 11.91 15.30 -7.50
C GLY A 250 12.97 14.99 -8.57
N ASN A 251 13.84 14.00 -8.32
CA ASN A 251 14.86 13.60 -9.30
C ASN A 251 14.19 12.88 -10.46
N VAL A 252 14.48 13.29 -11.70
CA VAL A 252 14.00 12.61 -12.90
C VAL A 252 15.04 11.62 -13.38
N TYR A 253 14.64 10.36 -13.49
CA TYR A 253 15.43 9.27 -14.08
C TYR A 253 15.05 9.13 -15.55
N ASP A 254 16.04 9.12 -16.44
CA ASP A 254 15.87 9.00 -17.89
C ASP A 254 16.64 7.79 -18.43
N LEU A 255 15.89 6.79 -18.89
CA LEU A 255 16.45 5.57 -19.49
C LEU A 255 16.50 5.61 -21.02
N ASN A 256 16.07 6.70 -21.69
CA ASN A 256 16.18 6.83 -23.14
C ASN A 256 17.61 6.60 -23.69
N PRO A 257 18.70 6.99 -23.00
CA PRO A 257 20.07 6.69 -23.47
C PRO A 257 20.40 5.21 -23.63
N LEU A 258 19.66 4.31 -22.96
CA LEU A 258 19.82 2.86 -23.09
C LEU A 258 19.02 2.28 -24.26
N ARG A 259 18.12 3.05 -24.88
CA ARG A 259 17.41 2.58 -26.08
C ARG A 259 18.37 2.54 -27.25
N ASN A 260 18.52 1.37 -27.85
CA ASN A 260 19.37 1.19 -29.00
C ASN A 260 18.54 1.13 -30.29
N GLN A 261 18.64 2.16 -31.13
CA GLN A 261 17.87 2.24 -32.38
C GLN A 261 18.44 1.39 -33.52
N MET A 262 19.67 0.87 -33.38
CA MET A 262 20.38 0.19 -34.46
C MET A 262 20.47 -1.33 -34.26
N LYS A 263 20.50 -1.80 -33.01
CA LYS A 263 20.60 -3.22 -32.68
C LYS A 263 19.91 -3.52 -31.35
N ASP A 264 19.46 -4.74 -31.18
CA ASP A 264 18.99 -5.23 -29.88
C ASP A 264 20.16 -5.64 -29.00
N TYR A 265 19.96 -5.58 -27.69
CA TYR A 265 20.84 -6.25 -26.74
C TYR A 265 20.59 -7.75 -26.84
N ASN A 266 21.65 -8.55 -26.78
CA ASN A 266 21.55 -10.00 -26.76
C ASN A 266 22.12 -10.52 -25.45
N VAL A 267 21.28 -11.21 -24.67
CA VAL A 267 21.62 -11.79 -23.37
C VAL A 267 21.37 -13.28 -23.46
N THR A 268 22.26 -14.11 -22.90
CA THR A 268 22.08 -15.58 -22.94
C THR A 268 22.03 -16.14 -21.53
N ASP A 269 21.17 -17.12 -21.29
CA ASP A 269 21.18 -17.95 -20.08
C ASP A 269 22.00 -19.24 -20.25
N GLY A 270 22.59 -19.44 -21.44
CA GLY A 270 23.32 -20.63 -21.85
C GLY A 270 22.50 -21.63 -22.67
N GLU A 271 21.16 -21.57 -22.60
CA GLU A 271 20.24 -22.40 -23.37
C GLU A 271 19.43 -21.58 -24.40
N HIS A 272 19.04 -20.36 -24.02
CA HIS A 272 18.25 -19.43 -24.79
C HIS A 272 18.99 -18.10 -24.93
N ASP A 273 18.77 -17.45 -26.07
CA ASP A 273 19.17 -16.07 -26.30
C ASP A 273 17.95 -15.16 -26.14
N TYR A 274 18.14 -14.01 -25.50
CA TYR A 274 17.12 -13.01 -25.24
C TYR A 274 17.52 -11.72 -25.94
N LEU A 275 16.79 -11.41 -27.01
CA LEU A 275 16.88 -10.10 -27.67
C LEU A 275 16.04 -9.11 -26.87
N ILE A 276 16.65 -8.02 -26.42
CA ILE A 276 16.03 -7.03 -25.55
C ILE A 276 16.27 -5.63 -26.12
N ASN A 277 15.24 -4.80 -26.10
CA ASN A 277 15.36 -3.36 -26.25
C ASN A 277 14.39 -2.69 -25.28
N ILE A 278 14.67 -1.46 -24.92
CA ILE A 278 13.84 -0.72 -23.96
C ILE A 278 13.24 0.53 -24.57
N CYS A 279 12.18 1.04 -23.93
CA CYS A 279 11.54 2.29 -24.34
C CYS A 279 10.96 2.25 -25.76
N GLY A 280 10.60 1.05 -26.23
CA GLY A 280 10.12 0.82 -27.58
C GLY A 280 10.31 -0.63 -28.02
N PRO A 281 9.87 -0.97 -29.25
CA PRO A 281 10.04 -2.30 -29.80
C PRO A 281 11.50 -2.65 -30.10
N LEU A 282 11.75 -3.95 -30.19
CA LEU A 282 12.95 -4.51 -30.79
C LEU A 282 13.18 -3.96 -32.20
N VAL A 283 14.45 -3.83 -32.55
CA VAL A 283 14.90 -3.55 -33.93
C VAL A 283 14.67 -4.79 -34.79
N SER A 284 14.97 -5.97 -34.24
CA SER A 284 14.73 -7.27 -34.87
C SER A 284 13.26 -7.67 -34.75
N LYS A 285 12.79 -8.51 -35.68
CA LYS A 285 11.45 -9.11 -35.58
C LYS A 285 11.49 -10.31 -34.63
N CYS A 286 10.47 -10.41 -33.78
CA CYS A 286 10.17 -11.61 -32.99
C CYS A 286 8.90 -12.26 -33.53
N LYS A 287 8.82 -13.60 -33.54
CA LYS A 287 7.56 -14.30 -33.86
C LYS A 287 6.53 -14.06 -32.75
N GLY A 288 5.34 -13.57 -33.12
CA GLY A 288 4.23 -13.29 -32.21
C GLY A 288 3.31 -12.19 -32.73
N GLU A 289 2.21 -11.94 -32.03
CA GLU A 289 1.34 -10.79 -32.30
C GLU A 289 1.88 -9.54 -31.57
N GLY A 290 1.89 -8.39 -32.25
CA GLY A 290 2.28 -7.10 -31.67
C GLY A 290 3.76 -6.72 -31.81
N GLN A 291 4.11 -5.59 -31.20
CA GLN A 291 5.46 -5.03 -31.18
C GLN A 291 6.20 -5.49 -29.91
N SER A 292 6.96 -6.58 -29.99
CA SER A 292 7.73 -7.12 -28.85
C SER A 292 8.85 -6.18 -28.41
N GLY A 293 9.06 -6.06 -27.09
CA GLY A 293 10.26 -5.44 -26.51
C GLY A 293 11.33 -6.47 -26.11
N VAL A 294 10.91 -7.72 -25.92
CA VAL A 294 11.79 -8.85 -25.56
C VAL A 294 11.43 -10.07 -26.39
N CYS A 295 12.43 -10.81 -26.87
CA CYS A 295 12.26 -12.04 -27.64
C CYS A 295 13.21 -13.12 -27.13
N GLN A 296 12.67 -14.24 -26.67
CA GLN A 296 13.43 -15.44 -26.38
C GLN A 296 13.63 -16.23 -27.68
N VAL A 297 14.85 -16.71 -27.93
CA VAL A 297 15.27 -17.38 -29.15
C VAL A 297 16.02 -18.66 -28.79
N LYS A 298 15.63 -19.78 -29.43
CA LYS A 298 16.34 -21.06 -29.36
C LYS A 298 16.32 -21.73 -30.72
N GLY A 299 17.42 -21.66 -31.45
CA GLY A 299 17.47 -22.07 -32.84
C GLY A 299 16.46 -21.27 -33.69
N ASP A 300 15.51 -21.96 -34.32
CA ASP A 300 14.45 -21.33 -35.14
C ASP A 300 13.19 -20.96 -34.35
N GLU A 301 13.10 -21.39 -33.08
CA GLU A 301 11.98 -21.08 -32.19
C GLU A 301 12.17 -19.69 -31.59
N GLN A 302 11.09 -18.91 -31.61
CA GLN A 302 11.07 -17.55 -31.08
C GLN A 302 9.75 -17.33 -30.34
N PHE A 303 9.85 -16.77 -29.15
CA PHE A 303 8.71 -16.43 -28.31
C PHE A 303 8.85 -14.99 -27.82
N SER A 304 7.80 -14.19 -28.00
CA SER A 304 7.73 -12.85 -27.42
C SER A 304 7.76 -12.98 -25.90
N GLY A 305 8.75 -12.36 -25.27
CA GLY A 305 8.86 -12.24 -23.80
C GLY A 305 8.04 -11.07 -23.24
N GLY A 306 7.30 -10.36 -24.10
CA GLY A 306 6.41 -9.26 -23.72
C GLY A 306 6.40 -8.11 -24.74
N LEU A 307 5.29 -7.38 -24.78
CA LEU A 307 5.08 -6.24 -25.66
C LEU A 307 5.84 -5.01 -25.18
N ALA A 308 6.35 -4.25 -26.15
CA ALA A 308 7.10 -3.03 -25.92
C ALA A 308 6.33 -2.03 -25.04
N THR A 309 7.04 -1.42 -24.11
CA THR A 309 6.51 -0.37 -23.25
C THR A 309 7.56 0.73 -23.07
N SER A 310 7.08 1.92 -22.74
CA SER A 310 7.90 3.04 -22.25
C SER A 310 7.56 3.42 -20.82
N ASN A 311 6.75 2.60 -20.14
CA ASN A 311 6.38 2.84 -18.76
C ASN A 311 7.53 2.39 -17.86
N LEU A 312 7.95 3.30 -16.99
CA LEU A 312 9.03 3.08 -16.05
C LEU A 312 8.51 3.29 -14.64
N THR A 313 8.79 2.35 -13.75
CA THR A 313 8.33 2.41 -12.36
C THR A 313 9.52 2.69 -11.46
N PHE A 314 9.44 3.77 -10.69
CA PHE A 314 10.29 4.00 -9.53
C PHE A 314 9.67 3.30 -8.32
N ASN A 315 10.45 2.49 -7.62
CA ASN A 315 10.04 1.74 -6.44
C ASN A 315 11.15 1.85 -5.38
N ASP A 316 11.02 2.84 -4.50
CA ASP A 316 11.97 3.13 -3.42
C ASP A 316 13.43 3.15 -3.91
N GLY A 317 13.73 3.93 -4.95
CA GLY A 317 15.11 4.05 -5.44
C GLY A 317 15.59 2.90 -6.34
N THR A 318 14.73 1.93 -6.66
CA THR A 318 14.96 0.96 -7.74
C THR A 318 14.04 1.27 -8.92
N LEU A 319 14.57 1.22 -10.14
CA LEU A 319 13.78 1.39 -11.35
C LEU A 319 13.41 0.02 -11.94
N VAL A 320 12.16 -0.15 -12.31
CA VAL A 320 11.63 -1.42 -12.84
C VAL A 320 10.82 -1.17 -14.10
N MET A 321 11.06 -1.98 -15.13
CA MET A 321 10.27 -2.01 -16.35
C MET A 321 9.72 -3.41 -16.57
N ASN A 322 8.39 -3.52 -16.70
CA ASN A 322 7.70 -4.79 -16.90
C ASN A 322 7.09 -4.85 -18.31
N TYR A 323 7.36 -5.94 -19.02
CA TYR A 323 6.82 -6.27 -20.33
C TYR A 323 5.81 -7.40 -20.18
N TYR A 324 4.56 -7.16 -20.57
CA TYR A 324 3.47 -8.14 -20.48
C TYR A 324 2.93 -8.49 -21.87
N GLY A 325 2.04 -9.49 -21.95
CA GLY A 325 1.37 -9.84 -23.20
C GLY A 325 2.29 -10.53 -24.21
N GLY A 326 3.28 -11.29 -23.75
CA GLY A 326 4.12 -12.13 -24.59
C GLY A 326 3.39 -13.36 -25.14
N THR A 327 4.14 -14.27 -25.76
CA THR A 327 3.57 -15.48 -26.36
C THR A 327 2.98 -16.40 -25.27
N GLY A 328 1.70 -16.75 -25.43
CA GLY A 328 0.95 -17.65 -24.55
C GLY A 328 1.35 -19.13 -24.65
N GLY A 329 0.68 -19.97 -23.86
CA GLY A 329 0.90 -21.42 -23.85
C GLY A 329 2.19 -21.84 -23.13
N CYS A 330 2.69 -21.01 -22.21
CA CYS A 330 3.84 -21.35 -21.38
C CYS A 330 3.39 -21.96 -20.05
N ALA A 331 4.06 -23.02 -19.61
CA ALA A 331 3.78 -23.73 -18.35
C ALA A 331 2.27 -23.88 -18.05
N GLY A 332 1.52 -24.40 -19.04
CA GLY A 332 0.05 -24.38 -19.03
C GLY A 332 -0.49 -23.26 -19.91
N ASN A 333 -1.24 -22.33 -19.33
CA ASN A 333 -1.91 -21.26 -20.07
C ASN A 333 -1.35 -19.85 -19.78
N ASN A 334 -0.13 -19.77 -19.23
CA ASN A 334 0.49 -18.49 -18.91
C ASN A 334 1.01 -17.80 -20.18
N THR A 335 1.00 -16.47 -20.13
CA THR A 335 1.66 -15.62 -21.13
C THR A 335 3.04 -15.23 -20.63
N ARG A 336 4.06 -15.40 -21.47
CA ARG A 336 5.42 -14.97 -21.15
C ARG A 336 5.47 -13.48 -20.83
N SER A 337 6.27 -13.13 -19.84
CA SER A 337 6.49 -11.74 -19.43
C SER A 337 7.95 -11.50 -19.04
N THR A 338 8.38 -10.25 -18.98
CA THR A 338 9.76 -9.89 -18.63
C THR A 338 9.78 -8.75 -17.64
N GLN A 339 10.64 -8.84 -16.63
CA GLN A 339 10.97 -7.75 -15.72
C GLN A 339 12.46 -7.38 -15.83
N ILE A 340 12.72 -6.10 -16.03
CA ILE A 340 14.08 -5.54 -16.03
C ILE A 340 14.20 -4.61 -14.82
N ILE A 341 15.16 -4.92 -13.95
CA ILE A 341 15.50 -4.13 -12.76
C ILE A 341 16.77 -3.33 -13.07
N PHE A 342 16.68 -2.01 -13.10
CA PHE A 342 17.85 -1.15 -13.30
C PHE A 342 18.43 -0.74 -11.95
N LEU A 343 19.73 -0.96 -11.78
CA LEU A 343 20.46 -0.65 -10.56
C LEU A 343 21.49 0.43 -10.85
N CYS A 344 21.62 1.38 -9.92
CA CYS A 344 22.58 2.47 -10.03
C CYS A 344 24.01 1.94 -9.93
N ASP A 345 24.79 2.18 -10.97
CA ASP A 345 26.24 2.11 -10.94
C ASP A 345 26.79 3.35 -11.66
N GLN A 346 27.37 4.27 -10.90
CA GLN A 346 27.85 5.56 -11.38
C GLN A 346 28.95 5.45 -12.45
N ASN A 347 29.61 4.29 -12.59
CA ASN A 347 30.67 4.06 -13.56
C ASN A 347 30.21 3.30 -14.81
N GLN A 348 29.01 2.70 -14.80
CA GLN A 348 28.54 1.90 -15.92
C GLN A 348 27.61 2.68 -16.83
N SER A 349 27.93 2.78 -18.11
CA SER A 349 27.02 3.41 -19.07
C SER A 349 25.76 2.58 -19.37
N GLY A 350 25.77 1.28 -19.06
CA GLY A 350 24.72 0.34 -19.44
C GLY A 350 24.81 -0.14 -20.90
N ARG A 351 25.90 0.18 -21.62
CA ARG A 351 26.12 -0.27 -23.01
C ARG A 351 26.28 -1.78 -23.16
N ASP A 352 26.71 -2.47 -22.11
CA ASP A 352 26.90 -3.92 -22.12
C ASP A 352 25.57 -4.69 -22.04
N GLY A 353 24.47 -3.99 -21.73
CA GLY A 353 23.13 -4.56 -21.68
C GLY A 353 22.77 -5.16 -20.33
N PRO A 354 21.58 -5.77 -20.23
CA PRO A 354 21.13 -6.45 -19.03
C PRO A 354 21.79 -7.82 -18.85
N HIS A 355 21.79 -8.32 -17.63
CA HIS A 355 22.17 -9.68 -17.26
C HIS A 355 20.95 -10.49 -16.86
N PHE A 356 20.83 -11.70 -17.38
CA PHE A 356 19.81 -12.66 -16.97
C PHE A 356 20.07 -13.13 -15.53
N PHE A 357 19.01 -13.25 -14.74
CA PHE A 357 19.10 -13.72 -13.35
C PHE A 357 18.23 -14.96 -13.10
N LEU A 358 17.02 -15.02 -13.65
CA LEU A 358 16.01 -16.02 -13.28
C LEU A 358 14.89 -16.10 -14.33
N GLU A 359 14.35 -17.30 -14.52
CA GLU A 359 13.02 -17.54 -15.09
C GLU A 359 12.12 -18.18 -14.01
N GLU A 360 10.95 -17.61 -13.76
CA GLU A 360 9.95 -18.18 -12.86
C GLU A 360 9.15 -19.32 -13.51
N GLU A 361 8.51 -20.18 -12.70
CA GLU A 361 7.61 -21.24 -13.19
C GLU A 361 6.42 -20.71 -14.02
N THR A 362 6.06 -19.43 -13.82
CA THR A 362 5.02 -18.71 -14.57
C THR A 362 5.51 -18.18 -15.93
N CYS A 363 6.75 -18.46 -16.30
CA CYS A 363 7.44 -17.95 -17.49
C CYS A 363 7.64 -16.43 -17.49
N THR A 364 8.03 -15.91 -16.33
CA THR A 364 8.49 -14.52 -16.18
C THR A 364 10.02 -14.51 -16.18
N TYR A 365 10.61 -13.77 -17.12
CA TYR A 365 12.07 -13.61 -17.23
C TYR A 365 12.54 -12.40 -16.43
N HIS A 366 13.57 -12.55 -15.62
CA HIS A 366 14.12 -11.47 -14.80
C HIS A 366 15.53 -11.12 -15.22
N PHE A 367 15.74 -9.82 -15.44
CA PHE A 367 17.02 -9.24 -15.80
C PHE A 367 17.42 -8.13 -14.85
N THR A 368 18.72 -7.97 -14.63
CA THR A 368 19.31 -6.82 -13.94
C THR A 368 20.13 -5.99 -14.91
N TRP A 369 20.08 -4.67 -14.80
CA TRP A 369 20.82 -3.77 -15.69
C TRP A 369 21.57 -2.71 -14.88
N LEU A 370 22.89 -2.85 -14.78
CA LEU A 370 23.75 -1.88 -14.10
C LEU A 370 23.97 -0.67 -15.01
N THR A 371 23.62 0.53 -14.55
CA THR A 371 23.77 1.75 -15.35
C THR A 371 23.74 3.03 -14.50
N MET A 372 24.49 4.03 -14.94
CA MET A 372 24.49 5.38 -14.39
C MET A 372 23.16 6.09 -14.63
N HIS A 373 22.37 5.65 -15.61
CA HIS A 373 21.03 6.19 -15.89
C HIS A 373 19.99 5.75 -14.85
N ALA A 374 20.30 4.75 -14.03
CA ALA A 374 19.52 4.38 -12.85
C ALA A 374 19.95 5.14 -11.58
N CYS A 375 20.93 6.05 -11.69
CA CYS A 375 21.34 6.93 -10.61
C CYS A 375 20.61 8.28 -10.71
N PRO A 376 20.30 8.95 -9.58
CA PRO A 376 19.97 10.37 -9.61
C PRO A 376 21.19 11.17 -10.08
N PRO A 377 21.08 12.48 -10.36
CA PRO A 377 22.26 13.32 -10.58
C PRO A 377 23.30 13.10 -9.47
N PHE A 378 24.56 12.92 -9.83
CA PHE A 378 25.61 12.60 -8.85
C PHE A 378 26.87 13.42 -9.12
N SER A 379 27.70 13.59 -8.10
CA SER A 379 29.00 14.24 -8.19
C SER A 379 30.11 13.26 -7.84
N VAL A 380 31.22 13.33 -8.55
CA VAL A 380 32.45 12.58 -8.27
C VAL A 380 33.60 13.58 -8.29
N VAL A 381 34.47 13.53 -7.29
CA VAL A 381 35.65 14.42 -7.18
C VAL A 381 36.93 13.60 -7.11
N ASP A 382 38.06 14.23 -7.40
CA ASP A 382 39.37 13.59 -7.21
C ASP A 382 39.56 13.19 -5.74
N CYS A 383 39.99 11.95 -5.54
CA CYS A 383 40.12 11.32 -4.23
C CYS A 383 41.58 11.21 -3.78
N SER A 384 42.47 12.02 -4.36
CA SER A 384 43.88 12.08 -3.99
C SER A 384 44.22 13.37 -3.24
N VAL A 385 45.04 13.27 -2.20
CA VAL A 385 45.55 14.43 -1.45
C VAL A 385 47.08 14.44 -1.52
N ILE A 386 47.65 15.60 -1.82
CA ILE A 386 49.09 15.83 -1.83
C ILE A 386 49.45 16.70 -0.63
N THR A 387 50.31 16.21 0.25
CA THR A 387 50.78 16.96 1.43
C THR A 387 51.91 17.92 1.09
N ASP A 388 52.21 18.85 1.99
CA ASP A 388 53.27 19.86 1.80
C ASP A 388 54.67 19.27 1.51
N ASN A 389 54.94 18.05 1.98
CA ASN A 389 56.19 17.33 1.71
C ASN A 389 56.17 16.51 0.41
N GLY A 390 55.11 16.61 -0.39
CA GLY A 390 54.94 15.91 -1.67
C GLY A 390 54.47 14.46 -1.57
N THR A 391 54.03 13.99 -0.40
CA THR A 391 53.46 12.64 -0.25
C THR A 391 52.04 12.62 -0.81
N ILE A 392 51.71 11.59 -1.59
CA ILE A 392 50.38 11.41 -2.19
C ILE A 392 49.64 10.33 -1.42
N TYR A 393 48.44 10.67 -0.95
CA TYR A 393 47.47 9.73 -0.39
C TYR A 393 46.34 9.55 -1.39
N ASP A 394 46.20 8.35 -1.94
CA ASP A 394 45.10 7.99 -2.85
C ASP A 394 44.02 7.25 -2.06
N LEU A 395 42.81 7.82 -2.02
CA LEU A 395 41.64 7.28 -1.32
C LEU A 395 40.62 6.65 -2.29
N ASN A 396 40.97 6.47 -3.58
CA ASN A 396 40.08 5.91 -4.59
C ASN A 396 39.56 4.52 -4.23
N GLU A 397 40.32 3.70 -3.50
CA GLU A 397 39.89 2.37 -3.04
C GLU A 397 38.66 2.41 -2.12
N LEU A 398 38.41 3.54 -1.45
CA LEU A 398 37.24 3.75 -0.58
C LEU A 398 36.02 4.27 -1.35
N SER A 399 36.19 4.58 -2.64
CA SER A 399 35.20 5.26 -3.47
C SER A 399 34.43 4.24 -4.31
N SER A 400 33.18 3.92 -3.91
CA SER A 400 32.39 2.85 -4.55
C SER A 400 31.28 3.38 -5.46
N SER A 401 31.25 2.98 -6.73
CA SER A 401 30.27 3.48 -7.70
C SER A 401 28.88 2.86 -7.60
N ASN A 402 28.74 1.74 -6.89
CA ASN A 402 27.52 0.94 -6.84
C ASN A 402 27.10 0.54 -5.41
N MET A 403 27.91 0.86 -4.39
CA MET A 403 27.61 0.56 -2.99
C MET A 403 27.89 1.77 -2.10
N ASN A 404 27.33 1.75 -0.89
CA ASN A 404 27.63 2.69 0.17
C ASN A 404 28.20 1.95 1.38
N GLU A 405 28.91 2.68 2.21
CA GLU A 405 29.22 2.26 3.57
C GLU A 405 28.04 2.63 4.49
N GLU A 406 27.53 1.65 5.23
CA GLU A 406 26.29 1.78 5.99
C GLU A 406 26.47 1.32 7.43
N TYR A 407 25.97 2.12 8.37
CA TYR A 407 25.99 1.79 9.80
C TYR A 407 24.62 2.06 10.42
N THR A 408 24.04 1.03 11.06
CA THR A 408 22.77 1.15 11.78
C THR A 408 23.03 1.18 13.28
N THR A 409 22.39 2.11 14.00
CA THR A 409 22.53 2.21 15.46
C THR A 409 22.04 0.96 16.17
N SER A 410 22.56 0.68 17.36
CA SER A 410 22.18 -0.52 18.13
C SER A 410 20.69 -0.60 18.45
N ASP A 411 20.04 0.55 18.62
CA ASP A 411 18.59 0.67 18.85
C ASP A 411 17.77 0.69 17.54
N ARG A 412 18.43 0.45 16.39
CA ARG A 412 17.87 0.48 15.03
C ARG A 412 17.07 1.74 14.69
N SER A 413 17.35 2.85 15.37
CA SER A 413 16.64 4.11 15.15
C SER A 413 17.16 4.91 13.97
N LYS A 414 18.44 4.78 13.65
CA LYS A 414 19.10 5.59 12.65
C LYS A 414 20.04 4.74 11.82
N LYS A 415 20.10 5.06 10.54
CA LYS A 415 21.05 4.49 9.58
C LYS A 415 21.90 5.60 9.00
N PHE A 416 23.21 5.50 9.18
CA PHE A 416 24.19 6.38 8.56
C PHE A 416 24.61 5.74 7.24
N VAL A 417 24.59 6.53 6.18
CA VAL A 417 24.99 6.13 4.83
C VAL A 417 26.06 7.10 4.37
N LEU A 418 27.18 6.59 3.87
CA LEU A 418 28.28 7.42 3.37
C LEU A 418 28.96 6.80 2.18
N ASN A 419 29.59 7.66 1.39
CA ASN A 419 30.48 7.29 0.30
C ASN A 419 31.65 8.28 0.25
N VAL A 420 32.79 7.85 -0.29
CA VAL A 420 34.04 8.64 -0.27
C VAL A 420 34.28 9.25 -1.64
N CYS A 421 34.45 10.57 -1.68
CA CYS A 421 34.73 11.35 -2.90
C CYS A 421 33.65 11.29 -4.00
N ARG A 422 32.44 10.84 -3.66
CA ARG A 422 31.29 10.81 -4.58
C ARG A 422 29.97 10.94 -3.82
N SER A 423 28.91 11.26 -4.54
CA SER A 423 27.55 11.13 -4.02
C SER A 423 27.27 9.70 -3.58
N VAL A 424 26.44 9.54 -2.55
CA VAL A 424 25.90 8.25 -2.18
C VAL A 424 25.10 7.61 -3.33
N VAL A 425 25.12 6.29 -3.38
CA VAL A 425 24.39 5.48 -4.36
C VAL A 425 22.96 5.27 -3.87
N HIS A 426 21.96 5.61 -4.67
CA HIS A 426 20.56 5.41 -4.30
C HIS A 426 20.15 3.94 -4.47
N ASN A 427 19.52 3.38 -3.44
CA ASN A 427 18.89 2.06 -3.46
C ASN A 427 17.71 2.01 -2.45
N LYS A 428 17.02 0.86 -2.34
CA LYS A 428 15.86 0.69 -1.43
C LYS A 428 16.09 1.08 0.01
N GLY A 429 17.29 0.84 0.53
CA GLY A 429 17.63 1.10 1.92
C GLY A 429 18.36 2.41 2.16
N SER A 430 18.71 3.15 1.10
CA SER A 430 19.66 4.26 1.16
C SER A 430 19.33 5.31 0.10
N ARG A 431 18.56 6.33 0.50
CA ARG A 431 18.20 7.48 -0.33
C ARG A 431 18.49 8.77 0.42
N CYS A 432 19.40 9.58 -0.11
CA CYS A 432 19.78 10.87 0.45
C CYS A 432 19.48 11.97 -0.58
N PRO A 433 19.66 13.26 -0.26
CA PRO A 433 19.78 14.27 -1.29
C PRO A 433 20.89 13.88 -2.28
N TYR A 434 20.66 14.10 -3.58
CA TYR A 434 21.49 13.54 -4.65
C TYR A 434 22.97 13.99 -4.61
N ASN A 435 23.25 15.13 -3.97
CA ASN A 435 24.59 15.70 -3.80
C ASN A 435 25.25 15.33 -2.46
N ALA A 436 24.63 14.48 -1.66
CA ALA A 436 25.16 14.09 -0.36
C ALA A 436 26.29 13.07 -0.52
N GLY A 437 27.45 13.33 0.09
CA GLY A 437 28.49 12.32 0.31
C GLY A 437 28.23 11.47 1.56
N ALA A 438 27.41 11.97 2.50
CA ALA A 438 26.92 11.21 3.64
C ALA A 438 25.56 11.75 4.10
N CYS A 439 24.71 10.88 4.62
CA CYS A 439 23.46 11.29 5.26
C CYS A 439 23.06 10.35 6.40
N VAL A 440 22.05 10.77 7.17
CA VAL A 440 21.40 9.94 8.19
C VAL A 440 19.95 9.76 7.81
N ILE A 441 19.49 8.52 7.87
CA ILE A 441 18.11 8.11 7.64
C ILE A 441 17.51 7.78 9.00
N ASP A 442 16.43 8.46 9.37
CA ASP A 442 15.66 8.17 10.58
C ASP A 442 14.73 6.99 10.32
N LEU A 443 15.00 5.87 10.97
CA LEU A 443 14.20 4.65 10.88
C LEU A 443 13.03 4.67 11.89
N LYS A 444 13.06 5.56 12.90
CA LYS A 444 12.04 5.69 13.95
C LYS A 444 10.82 6.51 13.55
N HIS A 445 10.76 7.05 12.32
CA HIS A 445 9.47 7.45 11.74
C HIS A 445 8.52 6.27 11.45
N LYS A 446 8.91 5.04 11.82
CA LYS A 446 8.06 3.83 11.92
C LYS A 446 7.65 3.45 13.36
N GLU A 447 8.18 4.11 14.39
CA GLU A 447 7.88 3.80 15.79
C GLU A 447 7.86 5.08 16.62
N LYS A 448 6.75 5.83 16.58
CA LYS A 448 6.40 6.62 17.76
C LYS A 448 5.71 5.68 18.73
N PRO A 449 6.26 5.45 19.93
CA PRO A 449 5.56 4.71 20.96
C PRO A 449 4.28 5.47 21.36
N LEU A 450 3.22 4.68 21.55
CA LEU A 450 1.90 5.04 22.07
C LEU A 450 1.93 6.03 23.24
#